data_AF-A0A1A9B2I8-F1
#
_entry.id   AF-A0A1A9B2I8-F1
#
_cell.length_a   1.000
_cell.length_b   1.000
_cell.length_c   1.000
_cell.angle_alpha   90.00
_cell.angle_beta   90.00
_cell.angle_gamma   90.00
#
_symmetry.space_group_name_H-M   'P 1'
#
loop_
_entity.id
_entity.type
_entity.pdbx_description
1 polymer ?
#
loop_
_entity_poly.entity_id
_entity_poly.type
_entity_poly.pdbx_seq_one_letter_code
_entity_poly.pdbx_strand_id
1 'polypeptide(L)'
;MTFRYRSTLARAGVVALLSTAAPVAFGVPAQAADLADLVLAPISTGLARGVEAAQAKPVKFTVTNVGTATAKDVSVRVKVDDLNPKRVGYLRPAGCRVVSPQLFDCLLGDVPAGTSEDFGIPLFSTGGKGTAAC
;
A
#
# COMPACT_ATOMS: atom_id res chain seq x y z
N MET A 1 16.87 60.36 17.48
CA MET A 1 16.61 61.76 17.14
C MET A 1 16.49 61.90 15.63
N THR A 2 15.53 62.70 15.20
CA THR A 2 15.12 62.99 13.82
C THR A 2 16.20 63.69 12.99
N PHE A 3 16.29 63.40 11.70
CA PHE A 3 16.40 64.45 10.67
C PHE A 3 15.81 63.96 9.33
N ARG A 4 14.78 64.67 8.86
CA ARG A 4 14.26 64.59 7.50
C ARG A 4 14.91 65.71 6.69
N TYR A 5 15.38 65.42 5.48
CA TYR A 5 15.35 66.40 4.38
C TYR A 5 15.25 65.69 3.04
N ARG A 6 14.43 66.25 2.14
CA ARG A 6 14.06 65.74 0.81
C ARG A 6 14.58 66.68 -0.28
N SER A 7 14.71 66.13 -1.50
CA SER A 7 14.68 66.79 -2.84
C SER A 7 16.01 67.39 -3.33
N THR A 8 16.45 67.30 -4.59
CA THR A 8 15.73 67.33 -5.89
C THR A 8 16.46 66.58 -7.05
N LEU A 9 15.65 66.17 -8.03
CA LEU A 9 15.91 65.54 -9.34
C LEU A 9 17.12 66.00 -10.19
N ALA A 10 17.67 65.06 -10.96
CA ALA A 10 18.10 65.30 -12.35
C ALA A 10 17.80 64.06 -13.24
N ARG A 11 17.34 64.35 -14.47
CA ARG A 11 16.68 63.48 -15.45
C ARG A 11 17.62 62.49 -16.18
N ALA A 12 17.03 61.38 -16.66
CA ALA A 12 16.88 60.99 -18.07
C ALA A 12 17.31 59.54 -18.44
N GLY A 13 16.44 58.89 -19.24
CA GLY A 13 16.72 57.72 -20.08
C GLY A 13 16.30 56.38 -19.48
N VAL A 14 15.53 55.49 -20.09
CA VAL A 14 14.92 55.36 -21.42
C VAL A 14 13.69 54.46 -21.22
N VAL A 15 12.58 54.76 -21.92
CA VAL A 15 11.41 53.88 -21.97
C VAL A 15 11.73 52.72 -22.92
N ALA A 16 11.87 51.50 -22.39
CA ALA A 16 11.76 50.29 -23.19
C ALA A 16 10.31 49.79 -23.12
N LEU A 17 9.50 50.23 -24.08
CA LEU A 17 8.22 49.62 -24.39
C LEU A 17 8.48 48.26 -25.04
N LEU A 18 8.32 47.19 -24.27
CA LEU A 18 8.10 45.86 -24.81
C LEU A 18 6.65 45.48 -24.55
N SER A 19 5.85 45.73 -25.57
CA SER A 19 4.51 45.20 -25.77
C SER A 19 4.57 43.68 -25.97
N THR A 20 3.79 42.91 -25.19
CA THR A 20 2.70 42.01 -25.65
C THR A 20 2.40 40.89 -24.62
N ALA A 21 1.09 40.64 -24.46
CA ALA A 21 0.44 39.44 -23.91
C ALA A 21 0.41 39.19 -22.37
N ALA A 22 -0.74 39.50 -21.77
CA ALA A 22 -1.35 38.70 -20.70
C ALA A 22 -1.83 37.34 -21.28
N PRO A 23 -2.19 36.27 -20.52
CA PRO A 23 -2.54 36.24 -19.10
C PRO A 23 -2.02 35.00 -18.30
N VAL A 24 -2.24 35.02 -16.97
CA VAL A 24 -2.29 33.88 -16.03
C VAL A 24 -1.63 32.56 -16.46
N ALA A 25 -0.40 32.33 -15.98
CA ALA A 25 0.00 30.97 -15.64
C ALA A 25 -0.84 30.56 -14.42
N PHE A 26 -2.04 30.03 -14.67
CA PHE A 26 -2.71 29.19 -13.69
C PHE A 26 -1.69 28.14 -13.31
N GLY A 27 -1.26 28.14 -12.05
CA GLY A 27 -0.63 26.97 -11.47
C GLY A 27 -1.61 25.84 -11.68
N VAL A 28 -1.38 25.05 -12.72
CA VAL A 28 -2.07 23.78 -12.92
C VAL A 28 -1.83 23.06 -11.60
N PRO A 29 -2.87 22.66 -10.85
CA PRO A 29 -2.64 21.85 -9.67
C PRO A 29 -1.78 20.70 -10.17
N ALA A 30 -0.65 20.45 -9.50
CA ALA A 30 0.13 19.25 -9.75
C ALA A 30 -0.87 18.11 -9.66
N GLN A 31 -1.33 17.61 -10.80
CA GLN A 31 -2.21 16.46 -10.84
C GLN A 31 -1.29 15.37 -10.33
N ALA A 32 -1.44 15.04 -9.05
CA ALA A 32 -0.92 13.81 -8.50
C ALA A 32 -1.33 12.77 -9.54
N ALA A 33 -0.34 12.16 -10.20
CA ALA A 33 -0.61 11.19 -11.23
C ALA A 33 -1.61 10.20 -10.64
N ASP A 34 -2.60 9.84 -11.43
CA ASP A 34 -3.62 8.90 -11.02
C ASP A 34 -2.89 7.56 -10.77
N LEU A 35 -2.55 7.29 -9.51
CA LEU A 35 -1.69 6.19 -9.10
C LEU A 35 -2.51 5.20 -8.28
N ALA A 36 -2.22 3.92 -8.48
CA ALA A 36 -2.66 2.89 -7.58
C ALA A 36 -1.89 3.02 -6.27
N ASP A 37 -2.60 2.90 -5.14
CA ASP A 37 -2.00 2.92 -3.81
C ASP A 37 -2.60 1.77 -3.01
N LEU A 38 -1.78 0.78 -2.69
CA LEU A 38 -2.21 -0.47 -2.08
C LEU A 38 -1.85 -0.50 -0.60
N VAL A 39 -2.86 -0.68 0.23
CA VAL A 39 -2.74 -0.85 1.67
C VAL A 39 -3.04 -2.30 2.03
N LEU A 40 -2.17 -2.91 2.85
CA LEU A 40 -2.36 -4.25 3.38
C LEU A 40 -2.74 -4.16 4.87
N ALA A 41 -3.93 -4.65 5.23
CA ALA A 41 -4.42 -4.65 6.60
C ALA A 41 -4.77 -6.07 7.08
N PRO A 42 -4.31 -6.51 8.27
CA PRO A 42 -4.72 -7.79 8.84
C PRO A 42 -6.17 -7.69 9.36
N ILE A 43 -7.02 -8.66 8.99
CA ILE A 43 -8.40 -8.78 9.47
C ILE A 43 -8.50 -9.84 10.58
N SER A 44 -7.71 -10.89 10.46
CA SER A 44 -7.65 -11.98 11.43
C SER A 44 -6.24 -12.54 11.48
N THR A 45 -5.78 -12.82 12.69
CA THR A 45 -4.49 -13.46 12.99
C THR A 45 -4.68 -14.81 13.68
N GLY A 46 -5.87 -15.39 13.56
CA GLY A 46 -6.23 -16.64 14.18
C GLY A 46 -5.36 -17.81 13.68
N LEU A 47 -5.10 -18.75 14.58
CA LEU A 47 -4.52 -20.04 14.27
C LEU A 47 -5.58 -21.12 14.49
N ALA A 48 -5.84 -21.96 13.50
CA ALA A 48 -6.77 -23.07 13.68
C ALA A 48 -6.18 -24.08 14.67
N ARG A 49 -6.95 -24.45 15.70
CA ARG A 49 -6.52 -25.37 16.77
C ARG A 49 -7.27 -26.69 16.67
N GLY A 50 -6.60 -27.79 17.02
CA GLY A 50 -7.22 -29.12 17.09
C GLY A 50 -7.60 -29.71 15.73
N VAL A 51 -7.01 -29.20 14.64
CA VAL A 51 -7.16 -29.73 13.29
C VAL A 51 -5.80 -30.10 12.73
N GLU A 52 -5.70 -31.22 12.01
CA GLU A 52 -4.45 -31.67 11.38
C GLU A 52 -4.08 -30.82 10.15
N ALA A 53 -5.07 -30.22 9.50
CA ALA A 53 -4.90 -29.23 8.45
C ALA A 53 -6.11 -28.30 8.41
N ALA A 54 -5.89 -26.99 8.34
CA ALA A 54 -6.96 -26.02 8.13
C ALA A 54 -7.13 -25.76 6.64
N GLN A 55 -8.30 -26.08 6.08
CA GLN A 55 -8.67 -25.66 4.73
C GLN A 55 -9.32 -24.28 4.70
N ALA A 56 -9.90 -23.84 5.82
CA ALA A 56 -10.37 -22.47 6.01
C ALA A 56 -9.19 -21.52 6.30
N LYS A 57 -9.31 -20.23 5.97
CA LYS A 57 -8.28 -19.18 6.17
C LYS A 57 -8.41 -18.54 7.56
N PRO A 58 -7.61 -18.89 8.59
CA PRO A 58 -7.72 -18.30 9.91
C PRO A 58 -6.84 -17.03 10.04
N VAL A 59 -5.79 -16.91 9.22
CA VAL A 59 -5.10 -15.63 8.98
C VAL A 59 -5.61 -15.02 7.68
N LYS A 60 -6.18 -13.82 7.77
CA LYS A 60 -6.75 -13.09 6.63
C LYS A 60 -6.25 -11.65 6.62
N PHE A 61 -5.99 -11.15 5.42
CA PHE A 61 -5.57 -9.78 5.15
C PHE A 61 -6.47 -9.20 4.07
N THR A 62 -6.83 -7.93 4.19
CA THR A 62 -7.44 -7.17 3.11
C THR A 62 -6.35 -6.39 2.41
N VAL A 63 -6.36 -6.45 1.08
CA VAL A 63 -5.60 -5.58 0.19
C VAL A 63 -6.57 -4.53 -0.34
N THR A 64 -6.42 -3.29 0.08
CA THR A 64 -7.28 -2.17 -0.34
C THR A 64 -6.51 -1.27 -1.30
N ASN A 65 -7.10 -0.95 -2.45
CA ASN A 65 -6.59 0.10 -3.30
C ASN A 65 -7.23 1.44 -2.91
N VAL A 66 -6.50 2.24 -2.13
CA VAL A 66 -6.93 3.60 -1.73
C VAL A 66 -6.56 4.66 -2.77
N GLY A 67 -5.80 4.25 -3.79
CA GLY A 67 -5.45 5.09 -4.92
C GLY A 67 -6.63 5.36 -5.83
N THR A 68 -6.42 6.30 -6.74
CA THR A 68 -7.43 6.76 -7.69
C THR A 68 -7.38 5.95 -9.01
N ALA A 69 -6.27 5.24 -9.28
CA ALA A 69 -6.11 4.36 -10.43
C ALA A 69 -6.21 2.87 -10.06
N THR A 70 -6.54 2.03 -11.04
CA THR A 70 -6.60 0.57 -10.86
C THR A 70 -5.21 -0.03 -10.71
N ALA A 71 -4.99 -0.80 -9.65
CA ALA A 71 -3.78 -1.60 -9.49
C ALA A 71 -3.85 -2.82 -10.41
N LYS A 72 -2.82 -3.02 -11.25
CA LYS A 72 -2.76 -4.12 -12.21
C LYS A 72 -1.83 -5.22 -11.72
N ASP A 73 -2.20 -6.48 -11.99
CA ASP A 73 -1.39 -7.67 -11.71
C ASP A 73 -0.88 -7.72 -10.25
N VAL A 74 -1.75 -7.40 -9.29
CA VAL A 74 -1.39 -7.36 -7.87
C VAL A 74 -1.05 -8.76 -7.39
N SER A 75 0.10 -8.88 -6.73
CA SER A 75 0.60 -10.14 -6.19
C SER A 75 0.94 -10.00 -4.71
N VAL A 76 0.65 -11.07 -3.95
CA VAL A 76 1.00 -11.19 -2.54
C VAL A 76 2.08 -12.24 -2.39
N ARG A 77 3.24 -11.79 -1.93
CA ARG A 77 4.35 -12.66 -1.57
C ARG A 77 4.25 -13.06 -0.11
N VAL A 78 4.18 -14.35 0.14
CA VAL A 78 4.06 -14.92 1.48
C VAL A 78 5.31 -15.71 1.81
N LYS A 79 5.96 -15.31 2.90
CA LYS A 79 7.14 -15.96 3.46
C LYS A 79 6.77 -16.61 4.79
N VAL A 80 7.13 -17.87 4.96
CA VAL A 80 6.74 -18.70 6.13
C VAL A 80 7.95 -19.33 6.83
N ASP A 81 9.15 -18.84 6.55
CA ASP A 81 10.40 -19.36 7.12
C ASP A 81 10.55 -19.06 8.61
N ASP A 82 9.93 -17.98 9.10
CA ASP A 82 9.89 -17.64 10.52
C ASP A 82 8.84 -18.44 11.31
N LEU A 83 8.04 -19.29 10.65
CA LEU A 83 7.12 -20.19 11.35
C LEU A 83 7.89 -21.33 12.02
N ASN A 84 7.55 -21.65 13.26
CA ASN A 84 8.07 -22.84 13.92
C ASN A 84 7.39 -24.10 13.36
N PRO A 85 8.08 -24.93 12.55
CA PRO A 85 7.46 -26.05 11.85
C PRO A 85 7.02 -27.19 12.77
N LYS A 86 7.49 -27.21 14.03
CA LYS A 86 7.04 -28.19 15.03
C LYS A 86 5.69 -27.82 15.64
N ARG A 87 5.29 -26.55 15.54
CA ARG A 87 4.09 -26.01 16.22
C ARG A 87 3.04 -25.50 15.26
N VAL A 88 3.44 -25.06 14.07
CA VAL A 88 2.56 -24.42 13.09
C VAL A 88 2.77 -25.07 11.73
N GLY A 89 1.67 -25.56 11.15
CA GLY A 89 1.58 -25.97 9.77
C GLY A 89 0.82 -24.92 8.96
N TYR A 90 1.02 -24.94 7.64
CA TYR A 90 0.32 -24.08 6.71
C TYR A 90 -0.08 -24.85 5.46
N LEU A 91 -1.17 -24.44 4.83
CA LEU A 91 -1.50 -24.88 3.47
C LEU A 91 -1.27 -23.71 2.51
N ARG A 92 -0.63 -23.99 1.38
CA ARG A 92 -0.53 -23.02 0.29
C ARG A 92 -1.93 -22.84 -0.33
N PRO A 93 -2.46 -21.61 -0.45
CA PRO A 93 -3.70 -21.39 -1.17
C PRO A 93 -3.59 -21.85 -2.63
N ALA A 94 -4.70 -22.33 -3.19
CA ALA A 94 -4.75 -22.72 -4.60
C ALA A 94 -4.42 -21.51 -5.50
N GLY A 95 -3.75 -21.76 -6.63
CA GLY A 95 -3.35 -20.71 -7.58
C GLY A 95 -2.05 -19.96 -7.23
N CYS A 96 -1.48 -20.15 -6.03
CA CYS A 96 -0.18 -19.56 -5.70
C CYS A 96 0.98 -20.33 -6.33
N ARG A 97 1.91 -19.60 -6.95
CA ARG A 97 3.17 -20.11 -7.48
C ARG A 97 4.17 -20.32 -6.36
N VAL A 98 4.87 -21.45 -6.36
CA VAL A 98 5.99 -21.69 -5.43
C VAL A 98 7.24 -21.02 -5.99
N VAL A 99 7.83 -20.12 -5.21
CA VAL A 99 9.13 -19.51 -5.53
C VAL A 99 10.23 -20.32 -4.85
N SER A 100 10.01 -20.73 -3.61
CA SER A 100 10.86 -21.66 -2.85
C SER A 100 10.00 -22.42 -1.82
N PRO A 101 10.51 -23.45 -1.12
CA PRO A 101 9.71 -24.25 -0.18
C PRO A 101 8.96 -23.42 0.88
N GLN A 102 9.52 -22.28 1.29
CA GLN A 102 8.99 -21.39 2.33
C GLN A 102 8.55 -20.01 1.77
N LEU A 103 8.50 -19.86 0.44
CA LEU A 103 8.13 -18.62 -0.23
C LEU A 103 7.20 -18.92 -1.40
N PHE A 104 6.00 -18.36 -1.34
CA PHE A 104 5.04 -18.48 -2.42
C PHE A 104 4.49 -17.12 -2.82
N ASP A 105 4.12 -17.03 -4.09
CA ASP A 105 3.64 -15.82 -4.74
C ASP A 105 2.20 -16.07 -5.22
N CYS A 106 1.26 -15.27 -4.74
CA CYS A 106 -0.16 -15.42 -5.01
C CYS A 106 -0.67 -14.24 -5.81
N LEU A 107 -1.07 -14.48 -7.06
CA LEU A 107 -1.70 -13.45 -7.88
C LEU A 107 -3.13 -13.19 -7.36
N LEU A 108 -3.40 -11.95 -6.96
CA LEU A 108 -4.75 -11.47 -6.66
C LEU A 108 -5.45 -10.99 -7.94
N GLY A 109 -4.67 -10.50 -8.91
CA GLY A 109 -5.19 -9.91 -10.14
C GLY A 109 -5.32 -8.40 -10.03
N ASP A 110 -6.25 -7.82 -10.77
CA ASP A 110 -6.47 -6.38 -10.77
C ASP A 110 -7.32 -5.95 -9.57
N VAL A 111 -6.90 -4.90 -8.86
CA VAL A 111 -7.66 -4.30 -7.76
C VAL A 111 -8.09 -2.89 -8.19
N PRO A 112 -9.37 -2.70 -8.60
CA PRO A 112 -9.89 -1.39 -8.98
C PRO A 112 -9.74 -0.34 -7.87
N ALA A 113 -9.65 0.92 -8.27
CA ALA A 113 -9.60 2.05 -7.32
C ALA A 113 -10.79 2.02 -6.35
N GLY A 114 -10.53 2.25 -5.06
CA GLY A 114 -11.54 2.25 -4.00
C GLY A 114 -12.08 0.87 -3.62
N THR A 115 -11.53 -0.22 -4.16
CA THR A 115 -11.97 -1.59 -3.85
C THR A 115 -11.00 -2.31 -2.93
N SER A 116 -11.43 -3.45 -2.42
CA SER A 116 -10.68 -4.28 -1.48
C SER A 116 -10.82 -5.74 -1.84
N GLU A 117 -9.69 -6.47 -1.77
CA GLU A 117 -9.62 -7.90 -2.02
C GLU A 117 -9.13 -8.65 -0.78
N ASP A 118 -9.77 -9.77 -0.49
CA ASP A 118 -9.56 -10.55 0.73
C ASP A 118 -8.63 -11.74 0.48
N PHE A 119 -7.41 -11.65 0.97
CA PHE A 119 -6.44 -12.73 0.93
C PHE A 119 -6.39 -13.47 2.27
N GLY A 120 -6.05 -14.75 2.24
CA GLY A 120 -5.80 -15.44 3.51
C GLY A 120 -5.03 -16.72 3.34
N ILE A 121 -4.32 -17.05 4.42
CA ILE A 121 -3.35 -18.12 4.49
C ILE A 121 -3.85 -19.09 5.54
N PRO A 122 -4.19 -20.33 5.13
CA PRO A 122 -4.55 -21.36 6.08
C PRO A 122 -3.36 -21.74 6.98
N LEU A 123 -3.44 -21.39 8.27
CA LEU A 123 -2.47 -21.77 9.31
C LEU A 123 -3.14 -22.63 10.37
N PHE A 124 -2.47 -23.67 10.85
CA PHE A 124 -2.99 -24.55 11.88
C PHE A 124 -1.91 -24.97 12.87
N SER A 125 -2.33 -25.27 14.11
CA SER A 125 -1.44 -25.78 15.15
C SER A 125 -1.16 -27.26 14.93
N THR A 126 0.12 -27.62 14.78
CA THR A 126 0.59 -29.02 14.77
C THR A 126 0.89 -29.56 16.16
N GLY A 127 0.93 -28.69 17.17
CA GLY A 127 1.02 -29.12 18.57
C GLY A 127 -0.25 -29.85 18.96
N GLY A 128 -0.12 -31.06 19.51
CA GLY A 128 -1.23 -31.77 20.14
C GLY A 128 -1.91 -30.91 21.20
N LYS A 129 -3.20 -31.15 21.47
CA LYS A 129 -3.92 -30.51 22.59
C LYS A 129 -3.07 -30.66 23.85
N GLY A 130 -2.36 -29.61 24.25
CA GLY A 130 -1.95 -29.48 25.64
C GLY A 130 -3.24 -29.52 26.44
N THR A 131 -3.28 -30.36 27.47
CA THR A 131 -4.36 -30.43 28.46
C THR A 131 -4.44 -29.12 29.24
N ALA A 132 -4.78 -28.02 28.59
CA ALA A 132 -5.50 -26.95 29.24
C ALA A 132 -6.96 -27.42 29.28
N ALA A 133 -7.23 -28.26 30.28
CA ALA A 133 -8.60 -28.42 30.77
C ALA A 133 -9.11 -27.02 31.15
N CYS A 134 -10.38 -26.78 30.82
CA CYS A 134 -11.13 -25.57 31.13
C CYS A 134 -11.02 -25.15 32.59
#